data_AF-V8N6S6-F1
#
_entry.id   AF-V8N6S6-F1
#
_cell.length_a   1.000
_cell.length_b   1.000
_cell.length_c   1.000
_cell.angle_alpha   90.00
_cell.angle_beta   90.00
_cell.angle_gamma   90.00
#
_symmetry.space_group_name_H-M   'P 1'
#
loop_
_entity.id
_entity.type
_entity.pdbx_description
1 polymer ?
#
loop_
_entity_poly.entity_id
_entity_poly.type
_entity_poly.pdbx_seq_one_letter_code
_entity_poly.pdbx_strand_id
1 'polypeptide(L)'
;ACRLSVNHSLQRKADAVVFHHRDLQWHGLGQLPQQRPPEQRWVWMNLESPTHSTGLRNLGGLFNWTMSYRADSDVFIPYGYLKLRPRPLVQFTLPKKTKLVAWVISNWNEGHARVHYYHQLKKYLPIDIYGSHRLSLKDNDVVKTVSEYKFYLAFENSLHQDYITEKLWKNSFESWAVPIVLGPPRANYERFLPSDAFIHANDFSDPMELAVYLKFLDKNKNMYLKHFAWRKQYDVRAPSTWSEHCCKVCKVIREVGKQRKTIQDLAKWFES
;
A
#
# COMPACT_ATOMS: atom_id res chain seq x y z
N ALA A 1 -22.24 20.48 -2.17
CA ALA A 1 -21.43 19.59 -3.05
C ALA A 1 -19.94 19.78 -2.73
N CYS A 2 -19.07 18.79 -2.98
CA CYS A 2 -17.60 18.95 -2.85
C CYS A 2 -17.07 19.47 -4.19
N ARG A 3 -16.28 20.55 -4.18
CA ARG A 3 -15.68 21.12 -5.39
C ARG A 3 -14.17 20.93 -5.32
N LEU A 4 -13.64 20.13 -6.23
CA LEU A 4 -12.20 19.95 -6.41
C LEU A 4 -11.70 20.93 -7.47
N SER A 5 -10.54 21.54 -7.23
CA SER A 5 -9.91 22.45 -8.19
C SER A 5 -8.41 22.46 -8.02
N VAL A 6 -7.70 22.58 -9.14
CA VAL A 6 -6.25 22.83 -9.20
C VAL A 6 -5.93 24.31 -9.46
N ASN A 7 -6.95 25.18 -9.49
CA ASN A 7 -6.76 26.61 -9.75
C ASN A 7 -6.27 27.33 -8.48
N HIS A 8 -5.00 27.75 -8.49
CA HIS A 8 -4.34 28.45 -7.38
C HIS A 8 -5.05 29.73 -6.94
N SER A 9 -5.78 30.42 -7.83
CA SER A 9 -6.54 31.62 -7.46
C SER A 9 -7.66 31.34 -6.45
N LEU A 10 -8.11 30.08 -6.35
CA LEU A 10 -9.13 29.66 -5.39
C LEU A 10 -8.55 29.28 -4.03
N GLN A 11 -7.22 29.24 -3.89
CA GLN A 11 -6.56 28.74 -2.68
C GLN A 11 -7.05 29.43 -1.42
N ARG A 12 -7.13 30.77 -1.37
CA ARG A 12 -7.59 31.50 -0.17
C ARG A 12 -9.07 31.26 0.19
N LYS A 13 -9.87 30.81 -0.76
CA LYS A 13 -11.31 30.53 -0.59
C LYS A 13 -11.59 29.05 -0.28
N ALA A 14 -10.61 28.18 -0.41
CA ALA A 14 -10.78 26.74 -0.22
C ALA A 14 -10.90 26.37 1.27
N ASP A 15 -11.78 25.43 1.60
CA ASP A 15 -11.87 24.86 2.95
C ASP A 15 -10.62 24.03 3.32
N ALA A 16 -9.98 23.44 2.32
CA ALA A 16 -8.75 22.69 2.44
C ALA A 16 -7.87 22.81 1.19
N VAL A 17 -6.56 22.74 1.41
CA VAL A 17 -5.53 22.68 0.38
C VAL A 17 -4.70 21.44 0.66
N VAL A 18 -4.55 20.58 -0.35
CA VAL A 18 -3.79 19.33 -0.24
C VAL A 18 -2.42 19.56 -0.87
N PHE A 19 -1.37 19.21 -0.13
CA PHE A 19 0.01 19.38 -0.55
C PHE A 19 0.68 18.02 -0.69
N HIS A 20 1.03 17.66 -1.91
CA HIS A 20 1.77 16.44 -2.18
C HIS A 20 3.22 16.57 -1.73
N HIS A 21 3.71 15.64 -0.91
CA HIS A 21 5.05 15.71 -0.35
C HIS A 21 6.14 15.86 -1.42
N ARG A 22 6.05 15.11 -2.52
CA ARG A 22 7.08 15.16 -3.57
C ARG A 22 7.09 16.48 -4.34
N ASP A 23 5.94 17.11 -4.51
CA ASP A 23 5.84 18.43 -5.16
C ASP A 23 6.50 19.50 -4.28
N LEU A 24 6.35 19.41 -2.95
CA LEU A 24 7.05 20.27 -1.99
C LEU A 24 8.58 20.07 -2.05
N GLN A 25 9.04 18.83 -2.24
CA GLN A 25 10.47 18.55 -2.40
C GLN A 25 11.04 19.15 -3.70
N TRP A 26 10.30 19.06 -4.81
CA TRP A 26 10.76 19.58 -6.10
C TRP A 26 10.69 21.09 -6.21
N HIS A 27 9.63 21.72 -5.69
CA HIS A 27 9.39 23.15 -5.88
C HIS A 27 9.81 23.99 -4.67
N GLY A 28 10.14 23.36 -3.55
CA GLY A 28 10.45 24.01 -2.29
C GLY A 28 9.22 24.67 -1.64
N LEU A 29 9.44 25.27 -0.47
CA LEU A 29 8.38 25.90 0.33
C LEU A 29 8.11 27.36 -0.07
N GLY A 30 8.95 27.96 -0.92
CA GLY A 30 8.85 29.38 -1.28
C GLY A 30 7.60 29.75 -2.07
N GLN A 31 6.92 28.78 -2.68
CA GLN A 31 5.65 28.98 -3.40
C GLN A 31 4.42 28.82 -2.50
N LEU A 32 4.61 28.43 -1.23
CA LEU A 32 3.51 28.36 -0.27
C LEU A 32 3.13 29.78 0.18
N PRO A 33 1.83 30.05 0.39
CA PRO A 33 1.42 31.31 1.01
C PRO A 33 2.12 31.49 2.36
N GLN A 34 2.58 32.71 2.67
CA GLN A 34 3.29 32.98 3.93
C GLN A 34 2.45 32.68 5.19
N GLN A 35 1.12 32.73 5.10
CA GLN A 35 0.23 32.41 6.21
C GLN A 35 -0.95 31.55 5.75
N ARG A 36 -1.20 30.48 6.50
CA ARG A 36 -2.41 29.67 6.39
C ARG A 36 -3.58 30.43 7.04
N PRO A 37 -4.69 30.67 6.32
CA PRO A 37 -5.90 31.22 6.93
C PRO A 37 -6.31 30.39 8.16
N PRO A 38 -6.72 31.00 9.29
CA PRO A 38 -6.91 30.28 10.55
C PRO A 38 -7.82 29.04 10.46
N GLU A 39 -8.87 29.12 9.65
CA GLU A 39 -9.89 28.08 9.47
C GLU A 39 -9.59 27.13 8.30
N GLN A 40 -8.56 27.42 7.50
CA GLN A 40 -8.19 26.60 6.35
C GLN A 40 -7.35 25.39 6.78
N ARG A 41 -7.67 24.23 6.21
CA ARG A 41 -6.92 22.99 6.42
C ARG A 41 -5.82 22.87 5.38
N TRP A 42 -4.57 22.82 5.83
CA TRP A 42 -3.44 22.43 5.00
C TRP A 42 -3.14 20.98 5.30
N VAL A 43 -3.46 20.15 4.31
CA VAL A 43 -3.37 18.70 4.39
C VAL A 43 -2.06 18.27 3.74
N TRP A 44 -1.10 17.81 4.54
CA TRP A 44 0.08 17.15 4.03
C TRP A 44 -0.31 15.76 3.50
N MET A 45 0.01 15.47 2.25
CA MET A 45 -0.30 14.21 1.60
C MET A 45 0.97 13.46 1.22
N ASN A 46 1.04 12.20 1.62
CA ASN A 46 2.09 11.30 1.16
C ASN A 46 1.62 9.84 1.20
N LEU A 47 1.86 9.11 0.11
CA LEU A 47 1.67 7.66 0.08
C LEU A 47 2.98 6.89 0.11
N GLU A 48 4.11 7.57 -0.05
CA GLU A 48 5.42 6.94 0.01
C GLU A 48 5.89 6.77 1.46
N SER A 49 6.68 5.73 1.71
CA SER A 49 7.23 5.43 3.03
C SER A 49 8.20 6.48 3.58
N PRO A 50 8.42 6.56 4.90
CA PRO A 50 9.41 7.44 5.52
C PRO A 50 10.82 7.29 4.92
N THR A 51 11.26 6.05 4.66
CA THR A 51 12.57 5.76 4.03
C THR A 51 12.77 6.48 2.69
N HIS A 52 11.69 6.78 1.97
CA HIS A 52 11.70 7.42 0.66
C HIS A 52 11.10 8.83 0.69
N SER A 53 10.95 9.43 1.88
CA SER A 53 10.31 10.73 2.10
C SER A 53 11.26 11.66 2.88
N THR A 54 12.21 12.29 2.20
CA THR A 54 13.20 13.17 2.82
C THR A 54 12.64 14.57 3.11
N GLY A 55 13.27 15.30 4.05
CA GLY A 55 12.94 16.71 4.31
C GLY A 55 11.73 16.96 5.21
N LEU A 56 11.16 15.93 5.85
CA LEU A 56 10.00 16.05 6.75
C LEU A 56 10.23 17.01 7.92
N ARG A 57 11.46 17.09 8.44
CA ARG A 57 11.83 17.95 9.58
C ARG A 57 11.65 19.44 9.28
N ASN A 58 11.74 19.82 8.00
CA ASN A 58 11.54 21.21 7.55
C ASN A 58 10.05 21.59 7.42
N LEU A 59 9.14 20.64 7.64
CA LEU A 59 7.70 20.82 7.46
C LEU A 59 6.93 21.00 8.78
N GLY A 60 7.63 20.99 9.91
CA GLY A 60 7.04 21.19 11.23
C GLY A 60 6.30 22.52 11.33
N GLY A 61 5.10 22.49 11.92
CA GLY A 61 4.27 23.69 12.13
C GLY A 61 3.48 24.18 10.91
N LEU A 62 3.76 23.67 9.69
CA LEU A 62 3.10 24.14 8.46
C LEU A 62 1.71 23.55 8.28
N PHE A 63 1.59 22.25 8.51
CA PHE A 63 0.38 21.49 8.24
C PHE A 63 -0.44 21.30 9.51
N ASN A 64 -1.76 21.25 9.35
CA ASN A 64 -2.67 20.90 10.44
C ASN A 64 -3.29 19.53 10.26
N TRP A 65 -3.29 18.98 9.04
CA TRP A 65 -3.92 17.70 8.74
C TRP A 65 -2.97 16.80 7.95
N THR A 66 -3.09 15.49 8.12
CA THR A 66 -2.35 14.49 7.34
C THR A 66 -3.27 13.63 6.47
N MET A 67 -2.80 13.27 5.29
CA MET A 67 -3.44 12.32 4.40
C MET A 67 -2.41 11.30 3.93
N SER A 68 -2.43 10.08 4.49
CA SER A 68 -1.45 9.05 4.17
C SER A 68 -2.01 7.63 4.33
N TYR A 69 -1.19 6.63 4.01
CA TYR A 69 -1.49 5.23 4.26
C TYR A 69 -1.45 4.86 5.76
N ARG A 70 -0.93 5.72 6.66
CA ARG A 70 -0.98 5.42 8.10
C ARG A 70 -2.40 5.54 8.62
N ALA A 71 -2.85 4.54 9.38
CA ALA A 71 -4.23 4.48 9.86
C ALA A 71 -4.57 5.58 10.89
N ASP A 72 -3.56 6.19 11.51
CA ASP A 72 -3.68 7.32 12.45
C ASP A 72 -3.61 8.70 11.77
N SER A 73 -3.64 8.75 10.43
CA SER A 73 -3.76 10.02 9.70
C SER A 73 -5.15 10.64 9.84
N ASP A 74 -5.25 11.98 9.74
CA ASP A 74 -6.56 12.65 9.68
C ASP A 74 -7.43 12.13 8.55
N VAL A 75 -6.81 11.88 7.40
CA VAL A 75 -7.44 11.30 6.22
C VAL A 75 -6.67 10.04 5.84
N PHE A 76 -7.07 8.91 6.43
CA PHE A 76 -6.52 7.60 6.07
C PHE A 76 -6.90 7.22 4.62
N ILE A 77 -5.87 7.01 3.79
CA ILE A 77 -5.94 6.59 2.39
C ILE A 77 -5.02 5.38 2.15
N PRO A 78 -5.45 4.16 2.49
CA PRO A 78 -4.65 2.98 2.20
C PRO A 78 -4.62 2.69 0.69
N TYR A 79 -3.59 1.98 0.25
CA TYR A 79 -3.49 1.47 -1.13
C TYR A 79 -4.63 0.50 -1.50
N GLY A 80 -5.27 -0.10 -0.50
CA GLY A 80 -6.50 -0.84 -0.68
C GLY A 80 -7.14 -1.24 0.65
N TYR A 81 -8.34 -1.79 0.57
CA TYR A 81 -9.09 -2.29 1.73
C TYR A 81 -10.07 -3.39 1.32
N LEU A 82 -10.45 -4.21 2.30
CA LEU A 82 -11.52 -5.19 2.14
C LEU A 82 -12.87 -4.52 2.36
N LYS A 83 -13.76 -4.63 1.38
CA LYS A 83 -15.15 -4.17 1.47
C LYS A 83 -16.07 -5.36 1.65
N LEU A 84 -16.91 -5.34 2.67
CA LEU A 84 -17.93 -6.38 2.85
C LEU A 84 -18.84 -6.43 1.62
N ARG A 85 -19.07 -7.64 1.11
CA ARG A 85 -20.02 -7.88 0.03
C ARG A 85 -21.44 -7.66 0.56
N PRO A 86 -22.32 -7.00 -0.21
CA PRO A 86 -23.74 -6.95 0.13
C PRO A 86 -24.38 -8.35 0.17
N ARG A 87 -23.86 -9.28 -0.65
CA ARG A 87 -24.27 -10.69 -0.69
C ARG A 87 -23.02 -11.58 -0.71
N PRO A 88 -22.79 -12.42 0.32
CA PRO A 88 -21.68 -13.35 0.34
C PRO A 88 -21.71 -14.34 -0.83
N LEU A 89 -20.53 -14.75 -1.30
CA LEU A 89 -20.42 -15.81 -2.31
C LEU A 89 -20.54 -17.18 -1.64
N VAL A 90 -21.40 -18.03 -2.19
CA VAL A 90 -21.50 -19.44 -1.77
C VAL A 90 -20.24 -20.20 -2.21
N GLN A 91 -19.82 -19.97 -3.44
CA GLN A 91 -18.65 -20.59 -4.07
C GLN A 91 -17.92 -19.58 -4.96
N PHE A 92 -16.63 -19.81 -5.19
CA PHE A 92 -15.83 -19.09 -6.17
C PHE A 92 -14.99 -20.09 -6.96
N THR A 93 -14.73 -19.76 -8.23
CA THR A 93 -13.83 -20.54 -9.08
C THR A 93 -12.47 -19.88 -9.07
N LEU A 94 -11.45 -20.61 -8.65
CA LEU A 94 -10.08 -20.09 -8.71
C LEU A 94 -9.60 -20.10 -10.18
N PRO A 95 -9.01 -19.00 -10.68
CA PRO A 95 -8.37 -19.00 -11.98
C PRO A 95 -7.29 -20.07 -12.09
N LYS A 96 -7.14 -20.66 -13.28
CA LYS A 96 -6.08 -21.65 -13.53
C LYS A 96 -4.71 -21.00 -13.36
N LYS A 97 -3.89 -21.59 -12.48
CA LYS A 97 -2.49 -21.19 -12.24
C LYS A 97 -1.57 -22.21 -12.88
N THR A 98 -0.59 -21.76 -13.65
CA THR A 98 0.38 -22.62 -14.37
C THR A 98 1.79 -22.49 -13.81
N LYS A 99 2.05 -21.46 -13.02
CA LYS A 99 3.37 -21.16 -12.45
C LYS A 99 3.30 -21.00 -10.94
N LEU A 100 4.45 -21.12 -10.28
CA LEU A 100 4.52 -21.20 -8.82
C LEU A 100 4.66 -19.84 -8.15
N VAL A 101 5.81 -19.18 -8.27
CA VAL A 101 6.09 -17.88 -7.61
C VAL A 101 6.58 -16.85 -8.61
N ALA A 102 5.98 -15.66 -8.57
CA ALA A 102 6.46 -14.48 -9.27
C ALA A 102 6.92 -13.38 -8.31
N TRP A 103 7.85 -12.56 -8.78
CA TRP A 103 8.21 -11.29 -8.15
C TRP A 103 8.40 -10.19 -9.19
N VAL A 104 7.59 -9.13 -9.12
CA VAL A 104 7.79 -7.95 -9.96
C VAL A 104 8.51 -6.88 -9.14
N ILE A 105 9.70 -6.50 -9.58
CA ILE A 105 10.55 -5.53 -8.87
C ILE A 105 11.19 -4.54 -9.85
N SER A 106 11.00 -3.26 -9.57
CA SER A 106 11.60 -2.15 -10.33
C SER A 106 12.78 -1.50 -9.61
N ASN A 107 12.74 -1.42 -8.27
CA ASN A 107 13.77 -0.80 -7.43
C ASN A 107 14.69 -1.86 -6.80
N TRP A 108 15.53 -2.50 -7.62
CA TRP A 108 16.50 -3.48 -7.14
C TRP A 108 17.69 -2.81 -6.47
N ASN A 109 18.05 -3.26 -5.27
CA ASN A 109 19.28 -2.86 -4.58
C ASN A 109 19.69 -4.00 -3.65
N GLU A 110 20.93 -4.46 -3.75
CA GLU A 110 21.48 -5.57 -2.95
C GLU A 110 21.46 -5.29 -1.44
N GLY A 111 21.46 -4.02 -1.03
CA GLY A 111 21.32 -3.62 0.36
C GLY A 111 19.89 -3.65 0.91
N HIS A 112 18.86 -3.85 0.06
CA HIS A 112 17.48 -3.92 0.54
C HIS A 112 17.16 -5.30 1.15
N ALA A 113 16.49 -5.30 2.31
CA ALA A 113 16.08 -6.52 3.02
C ALA A 113 15.34 -7.53 2.11
N ARG A 114 14.47 -7.04 1.22
CA ARG A 114 13.74 -7.88 0.25
C ARG A 114 14.63 -8.60 -0.76
N VAL A 115 15.72 -7.97 -1.20
CA VAL A 115 16.67 -8.58 -2.14
C VAL A 115 17.49 -9.62 -1.39
N HIS A 116 17.96 -9.30 -0.18
CA HIS A 116 18.64 -10.26 0.67
C HIS A 116 17.78 -11.51 0.93
N TYR A 117 16.51 -11.33 1.31
CA TYR A 117 15.58 -12.43 1.53
C TYR A 117 15.37 -13.27 0.26
N TYR A 118 15.19 -12.63 -0.90
CA TYR A 118 15.12 -13.33 -2.18
C TYR A 118 16.36 -14.18 -2.45
N HIS A 119 17.57 -13.68 -2.18
CA HIS A 119 18.82 -14.42 -2.38
C HIS A 119 18.91 -15.70 -1.52
N GLN A 120 18.28 -15.70 -0.36
CA GLN A 120 18.17 -16.88 0.49
C GLN A 120 17.09 -17.84 -0.03
N LEU A 121 15.88 -17.33 -0.30
CA LEU A 121 14.73 -18.14 -0.73
C LEU A 121 14.95 -18.83 -2.08
N LYS A 122 15.58 -18.15 -3.05
CA LYS A 122 15.79 -18.67 -4.41
C LYS A 122 16.64 -19.97 -4.45
N LYS A 123 17.38 -20.27 -3.38
CA LYS A 123 18.18 -21.51 -3.26
C LYS A 123 17.29 -22.74 -3.16
N TYR A 124 16.06 -22.58 -2.67
CA TYR A 124 15.14 -23.68 -2.35
C TYR A 124 13.91 -23.70 -3.25
N LEU A 125 13.62 -22.59 -3.94
CA LEU A 125 12.40 -22.39 -4.71
C LEU A 125 12.67 -21.56 -5.97
N PRO A 126 12.28 -22.02 -7.17
CA PRO A 126 12.36 -21.20 -8.37
C PRO A 126 11.39 -20.01 -8.27
N ILE A 127 11.87 -18.82 -8.62
CA ILE A 127 11.11 -17.57 -8.57
C ILE A 127 11.31 -16.84 -9.90
N ASP A 128 10.23 -16.64 -10.63
CA ASP A 128 10.26 -15.85 -11.86
C ASP A 128 10.26 -14.36 -11.49
N ILE A 129 11.30 -13.64 -11.91
CA ILE A 129 11.41 -12.20 -11.66
C ILE A 129 11.06 -11.42 -12.92
N TYR A 130 10.29 -10.35 -12.73
CA TYR A 130 9.86 -9.44 -13.78
C TYR A 130 10.25 -7.99 -13.49
N GLY A 131 10.25 -7.18 -14.54
CA GLY A 131 10.56 -5.76 -14.50
C GLY A 131 11.93 -5.47 -15.11
N SER A 132 12.62 -4.47 -14.58
CA SER A 132 13.85 -3.90 -15.16
C SER A 132 15.07 -4.84 -15.20
N HIS A 133 14.97 -6.07 -14.68
CA HIS A 133 16.14 -6.90 -14.39
C HIS A 133 16.15 -8.29 -15.05
N ARG A 134 15.01 -8.78 -15.57
CA ARG A 134 14.84 -10.19 -15.96
C ARG A 134 13.81 -10.36 -17.09
N LEU A 135 12.56 -10.64 -16.75
CA LEU A 135 11.49 -10.93 -17.71
C LEU A 135 10.60 -9.71 -17.98
N SER A 136 10.13 -9.59 -19.21
CA SER A 136 9.12 -8.59 -19.59
C SER A 136 7.74 -8.97 -19.07
N LEU A 137 6.97 -7.95 -18.64
CA LEU A 137 5.57 -8.13 -18.26
C LEU A 137 4.73 -8.46 -19.48
N LYS A 138 3.73 -9.33 -19.30
CA LYS A 138 2.71 -9.63 -20.29
C LYS A 138 1.85 -8.39 -20.53
N ASP A 139 1.91 -7.84 -21.74
CA ASP A 139 1.20 -6.62 -22.15
C ASP A 139 1.49 -5.41 -21.24
N ASN A 140 2.68 -5.34 -20.66
CA ASN A 140 3.05 -4.32 -19.67
C ASN A 140 2.12 -4.27 -18.44
N ASP A 141 1.43 -5.38 -18.13
CA ASP A 141 0.47 -5.46 -17.03
C ASP A 141 0.92 -6.47 -15.95
N VAL A 142 1.10 -5.95 -14.73
CA VAL A 142 1.52 -6.76 -13.57
C VAL A 142 0.44 -7.76 -13.17
N VAL A 143 -0.83 -7.35 -13.12
CA VAL A 143 -1.95 -8.21 -12.71
C VAL A 143 -2.12 -9.36 -13.70
N LYS A 144 -2.07 -9.05 -15.01
CA LYS A 144 -2.15 -10.05 -16.08
C LYS A 144 -0.99 -11.05 -16.01
N THR A 145 0.23 -10.56 -15.79
CA THR A 145 1.42 -11.42 -15.63
C THR A 145 1.31 -12.33 -14.41
N VAL A 146 0.97 -11.76 -13.25
CA VAL A 146 0.90 -12.48 -11.98
C VAL A 146 -0.30 -13.43 -11.93
N SER A 147 -1.31 -13.23 -12.77
CA SER A 147 -2.50 -14.10 -12.84
C SER A 147 -2.18 -15.57 -13.16
N GLU A 148 -1.03 -15.84 -13.78
CA GLU A 148 -0.55 -17.19 -14.10
C GLU A 148 0.08 -17.91 -12.89
N TYR A 149 0.34 -17.19 -11.79
CA TYR A 149 1.07 -17.68 -10.62
C TYR A 149 0.17 -17.97 -9.42
N LYS A 150 0.54 -19.00 -8.66
CA LYS A 150 -0.09 -19.31 -7.36
C LYS A 150 0.27 -18.30 -6.29
N PHE A 151 1.54 -17.92 -6.23
CA PHE A 151 2.08 -17.03 -5.21
C PHE A 151 2.78 -15.82 -5.83
N TYR A 152 2.72 -14.70 -5.11
CA TYR A 152 3.41 -13.48 -5.49
C TYR A 152 4.22 -12.93 -4.30
N LEU A 153 5.48 -12.59 -4.53
CA LEU A 153 6.31 -11.91 -3.53
C LEU A 153 5.88 -10.44 -3.42
N ALA A 154 4.97 -10.15 -2.51
CA ALA A 154 4.49 -8.81 -2.18
C ALA A 154 5.42 -8.11 -1.18
N PHE A 155 6.71 -8.05 -1.51
CA PHE A 155 7.75 -7.50 -0.62
C PHE A 155 7.85 -5.99 -0.74
N GLU A 156 7.65 -5.29 0.38
CA GLU A 156 7.76 -3.85 0.43
C GLU A 156 9.19 -3.36 0.28
N ASN A 157 9.36 -2.13 -0.22
CA ASN A 157 10.67 -1.49 -0.35
C ASN A 157 11.21 -0.98 0.99
N SER A 158 10.38 -0.86 2.02
CA SER A 158 10.73 -0.42 3.36
C SER A 158 9.75 -1.01 4.38
N LEU A 159 10.14 -1.02 5.65
CA LEU A 159 9.38 -1.65 6.74
C LEU A 159 8.84 -0.55 7.67
N HIS A 160 7.61 -0.10 7.45
CA HIS A 160 6.98 0.99 8.23
C HIS A 160 5.54 0.67 8.58
N GLN A 161 5.09 1.04 9.77
CA GLN A 161 3.73 0.75 10.24
C GLN A 161 2.66 1.11 9.18
N ASP A 162 1.72 0.19 8.94
CA ASP A 162 0.59 0.32 8.00
C ASP A 162 0.98 0.43 6.52
N TYR A 163 2.28 0.37 6.17
CA TYR A 163 2.75 0.46 4.80
C TYR A 163 2.55 -0.85 4.04
N ILE A 164 1.32 -1.03 3.55
CA ILE A 164 0.86 -2.19 2.78
C ILE A 164 0.33 -1.68 1.44
N THR A 165 1.07 -1.95 0.37
CA THR A 165 0.94 -1.20 -0.89
C THR A 165 0.20 -1.95 -2.00
N GLU A 166 0.27 -1.44 -3.24
CA GLU A 166 -0.26 -2.08 -4.44
C GLU A 166 0.26 -3.52 -4.63
N LYS A 167 1.42 -3.87 -4.07
CA LYS A 167 2.00 -5.22 -4.16
C LYS A 167 1.05 -6.27 -3.59
N LEU A 168 0.42 -5.97 -2.45
CA LEU A 168 -0.59 -6.82 -1.85
C LEU A 168 -1.95 -6.57 -2.50
N TRP A 169 -2.42 -5.31 -2.48
CA TRP A 169 -3.80 -4.98 -2.81
C TRP A 169 -4.14 -5.17 -4.28
N LYS A 170 -3.28 -4.70 -5.19
CA LYS A 170 -3.50 -4.76 -6.63
C LYS A 170 -2.84 -6.01 -7.22
N ASN A 171 -1.52 -6.11 -7.11
CA ASN A 171 -0.72 -7.10 -7.83
C ASN A 171 -1.02 -8.54 -7.38
N SER A 172 -1.26 -8.77 -6.07
CA SER A 172 -1.60 -10.10 -5.56
C SER A 172 -3.09 -10.38 -5.61
N PHE A 173 -3.90 -9.53 -4.99
CA PHE A 173 -5.31 -9.84 -4.85
C PHE A 173 -6.11 -9.73 -6.15
N GLU A 174 -5.85 -8.76 -7.02
CA GLU A 174 -6.57 -8.69 -8.31
C GLU A 174 -6.14 -9.81 -9.26
N SER A 175 -4.90 -10.30 -9.14
CA SER A 175 -4.39 -11.42 -9.93
C SER A 175 -4.77 -12.79 -9.37
N TRP A 176 -5.47 -12.86 -8.23
CA TRP A 176 -5.78 -14.10 -7.51
C TRP A 176 -4.54 -14.93 -7.14
N ALA A 177 -3.41 -14.29 -6.89
CA ALA A 177 -2.25 -14.92 -6.28
C ALA A 177 -2.31 -14.77 -4.74
N VAL A 178 -1.82 -15.76 -4.01
CA VAL A 178 -1.63 -15.64 -2.56
C VAL A 178 -0.39 -14.78 -2.31
N PRO A 179 -0.52 -13.63 -1.61
CA PRO A 179 0.62 -12.77 -1.32
C PRO A 179 1.53 -13.43 -0.28
N ILE A 180 2.82 -13.48 -0.59
CA ILE A 180 3.90 -13.72 0.38
C ILE A 180 4.47 -12.35 0.72
N VAL A 181 4.28 -11.90 1.96
CA VAL A 181 4.58 -10.53 2.37
C VAL A 181 5.89 -10.47 3.17
N LEU A 182 6.62 -9.38 2.96
CA LEU A 182 7.75 -8.95 3.78
C LEU A 182 7.61 -7.42 3.92
N GLY A 183 7.23 -6.99 5.10
CA GLY A 183 6.76 -5.63 5.36
C GLY A 183 6.63 -5.38 6.87
N PRO A 184 5.61 -4.64 7.31
CA PRO A 184 5.32 -4.44 8.73
C PRO A 184 5.13 -5.76 9.48
N PRO A 185 5.19 -5.80 10.82
CA PRO A 185 4.94 -7.04 11.57
C PRO A 185 3.60 -7.69 11.20
N ARG A 186 3.49 -9.02 11.28
CA ARG A 186 2.26 -9.77 10.97
C ARG A 186 1.01 -9.18 11.63
N ALA A 187 1.09 -8.83 12.91
CA ALA A 187 -0.01 -8.22 13.65
C ALA A 187 -0.52 -6.91 13.01
N ASN A 188 0.34 -6.18 12.30
CA ASN A 188 -0.04 -4.98 11.56
C ASN A 188 -0.89 -5.32 10.31
N TYR A 189 -0.53 -6.37 9.56
CA TYR A 189 -1.35 -6.87 8.45
C TYR A 189 -2.73 -7.35 8.93
N GLU A 190 -2.78 -8.05 10.07
CA GLU A 190 -4.02 -8.62 10.62
C GLU A 190 -5.03 -7.56 11.11
N ARG A 191 -4.62 -6.30 11.26
CA ARG A 191 -5.54 -5.17 11.47
C ARG A 191 -6.42 -4.88 10.25
N PHE A 192 -5.98 -5.27 9.05
CA PHE A 192 -6.63 -4.94 7.78
C PHE A 192 -7.10 -6.18 7.00
N LEU A 193 -6.54 -7.35 7.32
CA LEU A 193 -6.72 -8.58 6.56
C LEU A 193 -6.97 -9.77 7.49
N PRO A 194 -7.78 -10.76 7.08
CA PRO A 194 -7.81 -12.06 7.75
C PRO A 194 -6.42 -12.71 7.75
N SER A 195 -6.07 -13.41 8.84
CA SER A 195 -4.79 -14.09 9.04
C SER A 195 -4.40 -15.05 7.92
N ASP A 196 -5.41 -15.66 7.29
CA ASP A 196 -5.25 -16.63 6.21
C ASP A 196 -5.20 -15.98 4.82
N ALA A 197 -5.33 -14.65 4.70
CA ALA A 197 -5.33 -13.99 3.39
C ALA A 197 -3.92 -13.80 2.79
N PHE A 198 -2.88 -14.03 3.59
CA PHE A 198 -1.48 -13.82 3.23
C PHE A 198 -0.56 -14.79 3.96
N ILE A 199 0.65 -14.97 3.43
CA ILE A 199 1.74 -15.72 4.06
C ILE A 199 2.79 -14.70 4.48
N HIS A 200 3.07 -14.56 5.77
CA HIS A 200 4.13 -13.65 6.21
C HIS A 200 5.47 -14.36 6.20
N ALA A 201 6.47 -13.76 5.55
CA ALA A 201 7.79 -14.37 5.42
C ALA A 201 8.44 -14.68 6.77
N ASN A 202 8.23 -13.81 7.76
CA ASN A 202 8.78 -13.98 9.12
C ASN A 202 7.96 -14.92 10.02
N ASP A 203 6.94 -15.62 9.50
CA ASP A 203 6.29 -16.72 10.25
C ASP A 203 7.15 -17.98 10.28
N PHE A 204 8.21 -18.02 9.46
CA PHE A 204 9.13 -19.12 9.32
C PHE A 204 10.48 -18.74 9.93
N SER A 205 11.15 -19.71 10.55
CA SER A 205 12.46 -19.47 11.16
C SER A 205 13.55 -19.27 10.11
N ASP A 206 13.38 -19.87 8.93
CA ASP A 206 14.26 -19.70 7.79
C ASP A 206 13.52 -19.77 6.42
N PRO A 207 14.12 -19.26 5.32
CA PRO A 207 13.49 -19.30 4.00
C PRO A 207 13.30 -20.68 3.37
N MET A 208 14.03 -21.72 3.81
CA MET A 208 13.81 -23.09 3.38
C MET A 208 12.47 -23.59 3.90
N GLU A 209 12.11 -23.30 5.15
CA GLU A 209 10.79 -23.66 5.71
C GLU A 209 9.65 -23.01 4.92
N LEU A 210 9.78 -21.73 4.56
CA LEU A 210 8.83 -21.07 3.66
C LEU A 210 8.75 -21.80 2.31
N ALA A 211 9.89 -22.16 1.70
CA ALA A 211 9.89 -22.90 0.43
C ALA A 211 9.22 -24.28 0.54
N VAL A 212 9.42 -24.99 1.66
CA VAL A 212 8.74 -26.27 1.95
C VAL A 212 7.23 -26.06 2.08
N TYR A 213 6.80 -25.03 2.80
CA TYR A 213 5.39 -24.70 2.96
C TYR A 213 4.71 -24.35 1.61
N LEU A 214 5.37 -23.58 0.76
CA LEU A 214 4.85 -23.24 -0.57
C LEU A 214 4.74 -24.47 -1.48
N LYS A 215 5.71 -25.39 -1.44
CA LYS A 215 5.64 -26.68 -2.17
C LYS A 215 4.54 -27.59 -1.61
N PHE A 216 4.32 -27.56 -0.30
CA PHE A 216 3.20 -28.26 0.33
C PHE A 216 1.87 -27.72 -0.18
N LEU A 217 1.66 -26.39 -0.16
CA LEU A 217 0.44 -25.77 -0.69
C LEU A 217 0.25 -26.03 -2.18
N ASP A 218 1.32 -26.04 -2.97
CA ASP A 218 1.27 -26.35 -4.40
C ASP A 218 0.64 -27.73 -4.67
N LYS A 219 1.01 -28.73 -3.87
CA LYS A 219 0.52 -30.11 -3.96
C LYS A 219 -0.83 -30.33 -3.25
N ASN A 220 -1.21 -29.45 -2.31
CA ASN A 220 -2.39 -29.62 -1.47
C ASN A 220 -3.46 -28.55 -1.76
N LYS A 221 -4.31 -28.84 -2.76
CA LYS A 221 -5.35 -27.92 -3.25
C LYS A 221 -6.27 -27.38 -2.13
N ASN A 222 -6.69 -28.22 -1.19
CA ASN A 222 -7.58 -27.79 -0.11
C ASN A 222 -6.91 -26.78 0.83
N MET A 223 -5.64 -26.98 1.17
CA MET A 223 -4.89 -26.04 2.01
C MET A 223 -4.62 -24.74 1.27
N TYR A 224 -4.29 -24.82 -0.02
CA TYR A 224 -4.14 -23.63 -0.86
C TYR A 224 -5.45 -22.82 -0.98
N LEU A 225 -6.60 -23.48 -1.11
CA LEU A 225 -7.91 -22.81 -1.20
C LEU A 225 -8.32 -22.08 0.09
N LYS A 226 -7.80 -22.47 1.26
CA LYS A 226 -8.05 -21.74 2.52
C LYS A 226 -7.62 -20.28 2.43
N HIS A 227 -6.55 -19.99 1.68
CA HIS A 227 -6.05 -18.61 1.48
C HIS A 227 -6.99 -17.68 0.70
N PHE A 228 -8.07 -18.23 0.15
CA PHE A 228 -9.09 -17.48 -0.60
C PHE A 228 -10.46 -17.47 0.10
N ALA A 229 -10.61 -18.11 1.26
CA ALA A 229 -11.89 -18.25 1.95
C ALA A 229 -12.55 -16.88 2.26
N TRP A 230 -11.73 -15.89 2.63
CA TRP A 230 -12.17 -14.53 2.92
C TRP A 230 -12.89 -13.86 1.73
N ARG A 231 -12.61 -14.26 0.49
CA ARG A 231 -13.27 -13.70 -0.71
C ARG A 231 -14.76 -14.01 -0.77
N LYS A 232 -15.24 -14.99 0.00
CA LYS A 232 -16.68 -15.23 0.15
C LYS A 232 -17.39 -14.05 0.80
N GLN A 233 -16.74 -13.34 1.71
CA GLN A 233 -17.33 -12.24 2.46
C GLN A 233 -16.90 -10.87 1.93
N TYR A 234 -15.71 -10.77 1.34
CA TYR A 234 -15.13 -9.47 0.98
C TYR A 234 -14.80 -9.35 -0.52
N ASP A 235 -14.93 -8.12 -1.01
CA ASP A 235 -14.31 -7.62 -2.23
C ASP A 235 -13.06 -6.81 -1.88
N VAL A 236 -12.10 -6.76 -2.80
CA VAL A 236 -10.95 -5.85 -2.69
C VAL A 236 -11.29 -4.53 -3.38
N ARG A 237 -10.93 -3.42 -2.73
CA ARG A 237 -11.03 -2.08 -3.29
C ARG A 237 -9.68 -1.40 -3.18
N ALA A 238 -9.14 -0.97 -4.31
CA ALA A 238 -7.89 -0.20 -4.39
C ALA A 238 -8.18 1.16 -5.03
N PRO A 239 -8.39 2.23 -4.23
CA PRO A 239 -8.54 3.58 -4.76
C PRO A 239 -7.30 3.94 -5.58
N SER A 240 -7.50 4.51 -6.77
CA SER A 240 -6.38 4.79 -7.69
C SER A 240 -6.36 6.21 -8.23
N THR A 241 -7.38 7.02 -7.93
CA THR A 241 -7.53 8.36 -8.50
C THR A 241 -7.38 9.45 -7.44
N TRP A 242 -6.77 10.57 -7.84
CA TRP A 242 -6.70 11.78 -7.03
C TRP A 242 -8.09 12.30 -6.63
N SER A 243 -9.08 12.16 -7.51
CA SER A 243 -10.46 12.54 -7.22
C SER A 243 -11.04 11.70 -6.09
N GLU A 244 -10.79 10.39 -6.02
CA GLU A 244 -11.21 9.55 -4.89
C GLU A 244 -10.53 9.97 -3.57
N HIS A 245 -9.22 10.22 -3.57
CA HIS A 245 -8.50 10.71 -2.40
C HIS A 245 -9.04 12.06 -1.91
N CYS A 246 -9.21 13.03 -2.82
CA CYS A 246 -9.73 14.34 -2.46
C CYS A 246 -11.22 14.31 -2.05
N CYS A 247 -12.02 13.39 -2.61
CA CYS A 247 -13.38 13.14 -2.13
C CYS A 247 -13.40 12.67 -0.67
N LYS A 248 -12.42 11.83 -0.27
CA LYS A 248 -12.27 11.39 1.12
C LYS A 248 -11.94 12.57 2.04
N VAL A 249 -11.04 13.47 1.64
CA VAL A 249 -10.77 14.72 2.39
C VAL A 249 -12.07 15.51 2.61
N CYS A 250 -12.83 15.75 1.55
CA CYS A 250 -14.12 16.44 1.64
C CYS A 250 -15.10 15.76 2.60
N LYS A 251 -15.14 14.43 2.63
CA LYS A 251 -15.99 13.67 3.55
C LYS A 251 -15.56 13.89 5.00
N VAL A 252 -14.28 13.68 5.30
CA VAL A 252 -13.75 13.82 6.68
C VAL A 252 -13.92 15.25 7.20
N ILE A 253 -13.69 16.25 6.35
CA ILE A 253 -13.89 17.66 6.71
C ILE A 253 -15.32 17.95 7.18
N ARG A 254 -16.32 17.34 6.55
CA ARG A 254 -17.72 17.52 6.93
C ARG A 254 -18.07 16.82 8.24
N GLU A 255 -17.40 15.70 8.53
CA GLU A 255 -17.65 14.89 9.73
C GLU A 255 -16.98 15.50 10.98
N VAL A 256 -15.71 15.91 10.86
CA VAL A 256 -14.89 16.39 12.00
C VAL A 256 -15.19 17.86 12.35
N GLY A 257 -15.73 18.64 11.43
CA GLY A 257 -16.00 20.05 11.66
C GLY A 257 -14.73 20.88 11.86
N LYS A 258 -14.82 21.98 12.61
CA LYS A 258 -13.72 22.94 12.81
C LYS A 258 -12.83 22.51 13.98
N GLN A 259 -11.80 21.71 13.71
CA GLN A 259 -10.75 21.41 14.68
C GLN A 259 -9.49 22.22 14.37
N ARG A 260 -9.07 23.02 15.36
CA ARG A 260 -7.81 23.75 15.32
C ARG A 260 -6.71 22.87 15.92
N LYS A 261 -5.81 22.40 15.07
CA LYS A 261 -4.55 21.77 15.47
C LYS A 261 -3.44 22.20 14.53
N THR A 262 -2.21 21.93 14.91
CA THR A 262 -1.01 22.11 14.09
C THR A 262 -0.07 20.95 14.40
N ILE A 263 0.47 20.33 13.36
CA ILE A 263 1.42 19.23 13.51
C ILE A 263 2.79 19.85 13.71
N GLN A 264 3.24 19.88 14.97
CA GLN A 264 4.51 20.50 15.33
C GLN A 264 5.69 19.71 14.77
N ASP A 265 5.63 18.38 14.85
CA ASP A 265 6.70 17.50 14.42
C ASP A 265 6.15 16.42 13.48
N LEU A 266 6.07 16.76 12.20
CA LEU A 266 5.60 15.85 11.15
C LEU A 266 6.54 14.67 10.98
N ALA A 267 7.86 14.90 11.11
CA ALA A 267 8.87 13.86 10.99
C ALA A 267 8.72 12.84 12.10
N LYS A 268 8.64 13.27 13.37
CA LYS A 268 8.46 12.36 14.51
C LYS A 268 7.21 11.51 14.40
N TRP A 269 6.09 12.07 13.92
CA TRP A 269 4.88 11.28 13.70
C TRP A 269 5.05 10.30 12.54
N PHE A 270 5.58 10.72 11.39
CA PHE A 270 5.61 9.86 10.20
C PHE A 270 6.72 8.80 10.27
N GLU A 271 7.84 9.09 10.92
CA GLU A 271 9.01 8.21 11.08
C GLU A 271 8.88 7.23 12.27
N SER A 272 7.83 7.35 13.10
CA SER A 272 7.58 6.46 14.26
C SER A 272 7.08 5.08 13.86
#